data_AF-A0A8T0R9A7-F1
#
_entry.id   AF-A0A8T0R9A7-F1
#
_cell.length_a   1.000
_cell.length_b   1.000
_cell.length_c   1.000
_cell.angle_alpha   90.00
_cell.angle_beta   90.00
_cell.angle_gamma   90.00
#
_symmetry.space_group_name_H-M   'P 1'
#
loop_
_entity.id
_entity.type
_entity.pdbx_description
1 polymer ?
#
loop_
_entity_poly.entity_id
_entity_poly.type
_entity_poly.pdbx_seq_one_letter_code
_entity_poly.pdbx_strand_id
1 'polypeptide(L)'
;MAARVPAAELNQHPSSPFAASRCYRPGGAALHAPLRVPSRTPRRTEESKRIIRRAAEEQGAGGARRWRREPLRREAVSARLRVPDHIPRPPYVGADAIPSVCPDRQVHDGESVMRMLDACELAARVLQYAGTLVKPAGTTDDIDRAVHQMIVDAGAYPSPLGYGGFPKSVCTSVNECTCHGIPDSRELQDGDIINIDVTVYLNVCTAC
;
A
#
# COMPACT_ATOMS: atom_id res chain seq x y z
N MET A 1 0.59 4.17 1.17
CA MET A 1 -0.17 5.46 1.06
C MET A 1 -0.47 6.00 2.45
N ALA A 2 -0.42 7.31 2.70
CA ALA A 2 -0.89 7.91 3.95
C ALA A 2 -2.31 8.48 3.77
N ALA A 3 -3.26 8.06 4.60
CA ALA A 3 -4.63 8.52 4.61
C ALA A 3 -4.96 9.19 5.95
N ARG A 4 -5.79 10.24 5.92
CA ARG A 4 -6.38 10.82 7.14
C ARG A 4 -7.71 10.13 7.38
N VAL A 5 -7.98 9.73 8.61
CA VAL A 5 -9.28 9.18 8.99
C VAL A 5 -10.30 10.32 8.94
N PRO A 6 -11.34 10.24 8.08
CA PRO A 6 -12.34 11.30 7.94
C PRO A 6 -13.25 11.35 9.16
N ALA A 7 -13.85 12.51 9.44
CA ALA A 7 -14.91 12.64 10.43
C ALA A 7 -16.11 11.79 10.03
N ALA A 8 -16.85 11.25 11.01
CA ALA A 8 -17.98 10.35 10.77
C ALA A 8 -19.14 11.10 10.07
N GLU A 9 -19.22 11.02 8.74
CA GLU A 9 -20.39 11.38 7.93
C GLU A 9 -20.83 10.19 7.07
N LEU A 10 -22.16 10.03 6.94
CA LEU A 10 -22.82 8.95 6.20
C LEU A 10 -22.51 9.02 4.69
N ASN A 11 -22.00 7.91 4.15
CA ASN A 11 -21.57 7.72 2.77
C ASN A 11 -22.54 8.26 1.70
N GLN A 12 -21.98 8.94 0.70
CA GLN A 12 -22.51 8.93 -0.67
C GLN A 12 -21.39 8.51 -1.63
N HIS A 13 -21.58 7.38 -2.30
CA HIS A 13 -20.67 6.82 -3.29
C HIS A 13 -20.86 7.48 -4.66
N PRO A 14 -19.79 7.91 -5.34
CA PRO A 14 -19.81 8.00 -6.80
C PRO A 14 -19.24 6.71 -7.42
N SER A 15 -20.00 6.16 -8.35
CA SER A 15 -19.64 5.06 -9.25
C SER A 15 -18.41 5.40 -10.11
N SER A 16 -17.46 4.46 -10.18
CA SER A 16 -16.20 4.57 -10.95
C SER A 16 -16.44 4.44 -12.46
N PRO A 17 -15.92 5.38 -13.29
CA PRO A 17 -15.86 5.19 -14.73
C PRO A 17 -14.39 5.05 -15.15
N PHE A 18 -13.90 3.83 -15.38
CA PHE A 18 -12.72 3.69 -16.24
C PHE A 18 -12.91 2.55 -17.24
N ALA A 19 -13.17 2.98 -18.47
CA ALA A 19 -13.10 2.17 -19.67
C ALA A 19 -11.64 1.83 -19.99
N ALA A 20 -11.43 0.60 -20.45
CA ALA A 20 -10.16 0.13 -20.97
C ALA A 20 -9.66 1.02 -22.11
N SER A 21 -8.41 1.46 -22.06
CA SER A 21 -7.78 2.17 -23.17
C SER A 21 -6.38 1.61 -23.49
N ARG A 22 -6.38 0.92 -24.64
CA ARG A 22 -5.32 0.77 -25.66
C ARG A 22 -4.06 -0.03 -25.31
N CYS A 23 -4.08 -1.24 -25.87
CA CYS A 23 -2.96 -2.10 -26.22
C CYS A 23 -1.73 -1.33 -26.75
N TYR A 24 -0.57 -1.59 -26.13
CA TYR A 24 0.74 -1.27 -26.68
C TYR A 24 1.03 -2.17 -27.90
N ARG A 25 1.47 -1.58 -29.03
CA ARG A 25 1.96 -2.30 -30.21
C ARG A 25 3.49 -2.18 -30.29
N PRO A 26 4.23 -3.26 -30.55
CA PRO A 26 5.68 -3.18 -30.69
C PRO A 26 6.05 -2.69 -32.08
N GLY A 27 7.04 -1.79 -32.17
CA GLY A 27 7.61 -1.35 -33.43
C GLY A 27 9.08 -0.97 -33.28
N GLY A 28 9.94 -1.69 -34.03
CA GLY A 28 11.19 -1.21 -34.60
C GLY A 28 12.38 -0.98 -33.67
N ALA A 29 13.38 -1.85 -33.77
CA ALA A 29 14.70 -1.65 -33.19
C ALA A 29 15.42 -0.44 -33.84
N ALA A 30 15.67 0.60 -33.05
CA ALA A 30 16.68 1.61 -33.33
C ALA A 30 17.49 1.83 -32.05
N LEU A 31 18.82 1.69 -32.15
CA LEU A 31 19.75 1.91 -31.06
C LEU A 31 19.73 3.39 -30.68
N HIS A 32 19.01 3.74 -29.60
CA HIS A 32 18.95 5.11 -29.10
C HIS A 32 20.11 5.39 -28.13
N ALA A 33 20.78 6.52 -28.37
CA ALA A 33 21.77 7.13 -27.48
C ALA A 33 21.26 7.25 -26.04
N PRO A 34 22.13 7.29 -25.01
CA PRO A 34 21.72 7.32 -23.61
C PRO A 34 20.77 8.51 -23.36
N LEU A 35 19.54 8.19 -22.96
CA LEU A 35 18.54 9.16 -22.51
C LEU A 35 19.08 9.91 -21.29
N ARG A 36 19.54 11.14 -21.52
CA ARG A 36 19.95 12.05 -20.46
C ARG A 36 18.68 12.63 -19.83
N VAL A 37 18.19 11.99 -18.76
CA VAL A 37 17.06 12.51 -17.98
C VAL A 37 17.57 13.68 -17.13
N PRO A 38 17.13 14.92 -17.37
CA PRO A 38 17.53 16.03 -16.52
C PRO A 38 16.92 15.82 -15.13
N SER A 39 17.75 15.87 -14.08
CA SER A 39 17.31 15.84 -12.69
C SER A 39 16.53 17.12 -12.38
N ARG A 40 15.23 17.10 -12.67
CA ARG A 40 14.31 18.11 -12.16
C ARG A 40 13.96 17.71 -10.73
N THR A 41 14.40 18.53 -9.77
CA THR A 41 13.79 18.53 -8.44
C THR A 41 12.27 18.65 -8.61
N PRO A 42 11.46 17.78 -7.98
CA PRO A 42 10.02 17.82 -8.14
C PRO A 42 9.52 19.16 -7.59
N ARG A 43 9.21 20.11 -8.48
CA ARG A 43 8.53 21.34 -8.08
C ARG A 43 7.10 20.96 -7.76
N ARG A 44 6.67 21.24 -6.52
CA ARG A 44 5.24 21.13 -6.14
C ARG A 44 4.38 21.76 -7.22
N THR A 45 3.42 21.00 -7.74
CA THR A 45 2.47 21.50 -8.73
C THR A 45 1.63 22.63 -8.11
N GLU A 46 1.05 23.49 -8.94
CA GLU A 46 0.12 24.53 -8.46
C GLU A 46 -1.05 23.93 -7.68
N GLU A 47 -1.48 22.72 -8.06
CA GLU A 47 -2.47 21.93 -7.32
C GLU A 47 -1.98 21.54 -5.92
N SER A 48 -0.74 21.02 -5.79
CA SER A 48 -0.14 20.76 -4.48
C SER A 48 -0.09 22.04 -3.64
N LYS A 49 0.30 23.18 -4.22
CA LYS A 49 0.36 24.47 -3.50
C LYS A 49 -1.02 24.92 -3.03
N ARG A 50 -2.07 24.73 -3.82
CA ARG A 50 -3.46 25.02 -3.45
C ARG A 50 -3.94 24.14 -2.30
N ILE A 51 -3.67 22.83 -2.37
CA ILE A 51 -4.01 21.88 -1.30
C ILE A 51 -3.32 22.28 0.01
N ILE A 52 -2.04 22.67 -0.05
CA ILE A 52 -1.27 23.11 1.12
C ILE A 52 -1.83 24.41 1.70
N ARG A 53 -2.18 25.39 0.87
CA ARG A 53 -2.79 26.65 1.34
C ARG A 53 -4.12 26.41 2.02
N ARG A 54 -5.00 25.62 1.41
CA ARG A 54 -6.30 25.25 2.00
C ARG A 54 -6.14 24.53 3.34
N ALA A 55 -5.21 23.58 3.43
CA ALA A 55 -4.91 22.88 4.67
C ALA A 55 -4.36 23.82 5.76
N ALA A 56 -3.58 24.84 5.39
CA ALA A 56 -3.07 25.85 6.32
C ALA A 56 -4.16 26.82 6.79
N GLU A 57 -5.09 27.21 5.91
CA GLU A 57 -6.24 28.06 6.22
C GLU A 57 -7.23 27.36 7.17
N GLU A 58 -7.50 26.08 6.95
CA GLU A 58 -8.31 25.23 7.86
C GLU A 58 -7.66 25.09 9.25
N GLN A 59 -6.33 25.17 9.34
CA GLN A 59 -5.58 25.14 10.61
C GLN A 59 -5.50 26.51 11.30
N GLY A 60 -5.64 27.62 10.57
CA GLY A 60 -5.49 28.99 11.08
C GLY A 60 -6.72 29.55 11.81
N ALA A 61 -7.92 28.98 11.58
CA ALA A 61 -9.16 29.46 12.18
C ALA A 61 -9.44 28.91 13.60
N GLY A 62 -8.70 27.90 14.05
CA GLY A 62 -8.80 27.35 15.40
C GLY A 62 -7.44 27.41 16.08
N GLY A 63 -7.27 28.32 17.05
CA GLY A 63 -6.02 28.50 17.78
C GLY A 63 -5.36 27.17 18.17
N ALA A 64 -4.02 27.13 18.13
CA ALA A 64 -3.18 25.93 18.26
C ALA A 64 -3.55 25.07 19.50
N ARG A 65 -4.58 24.24 19.34
CA ARG A 65 -4.90 23.20 20.30
C ARG A 65 -3.74 22.22 20.23
N ARG A 66 -2.93 22.23 21.28
CA ARG A 66 -1.94 21.19 21.52
C ARG A 66 -2.72 19.88 21.64
N TRP A 67 -2.84 19.13 20.54
CA TRP A 67 -3.45 17.82 20.51
C TRP A 67 -2.59 16.90 21.38
N ARG A 68 -2.92 16.80 22.68
CA ARG A 68 -2.39 15.74 23.54
C ARG A 68 -3.16 14.48 23.17
N ARG A 69 -2.69 13.80 22.11
CA ARG A 69 -3.13 12.44 21.82
C ARG A 69 -2.47 11.52 22.84
N GLU A 70 -3.21 10.51 23.28
CA GLU A 70 -2.57 9.43 24.03
C GLU A 70 -1.56 8.72 23.14
N PRO A 71 -0.40 8.31 23.69
CA PRO A 71 0.57 7.51 22.95
C PRO A 71 -0.06 6.23 22.41
N LEU A 72 0.34 5.84 21.19
CA LEU A 72 -0.11 4.63 20.54
C LEU A 72 0.27 3.39 21.37
N ARG A 73 -0.70 2.51 21.58
CA ARG A 73 -0.52 1.20 22.24
C ARG A 73 -0.84 0.09 21.25
N ARG A 74 -0.20 -1.06 21.44
CA ARG A 74 -0.52 -2.28 20.72
C ARG A 74 -1.71 -2.94 21.38
N GLU A 75 -2.68 -3.33 20.56
CA GLU A 75 -3.87 -4.05 20.98
C GLU A 75 -3.77 -5.54 20.60
N ALA A 76 -4.88 -6.28 20.72
CA ALA A 76 -4.89 -7.71 20.45
C ALA A 76 -4.69 -8.00 18.96
N VAL A 77 -3.72 -8.86 18.64
CA VAL A 77 -3.44 -9.32 17.27
C VAL A 77 -4.20 -10.62 17.04
N SER A 78 -5.11 -10.64 16.06
CA SER A 78 -5.86 -11.86 15.71
C SER A 78 -4.95 -12.90 15.03
N ALA A 79 -5.41 -14.15 14.96
CA ALA A 79 -4.64 -15.24 14.35
C ALA A 79 -4.26 -14.97 12.89
N ARG A 80 -3.17 -15.59 12.43
CA ARG A 80 -2.71 -15.50 11.04
C ARG A 80 -3.77 -16.07 10.08
N LEU A 81 -4.07 -15.32 9.02
CA LEU A 81 -4.97 -15.74 7.95
C LEU A 81 -4.33 -16.79 7.03
N ARG A 82 -5.15 -17.68 6.48
CA ARG A 82 -4.69 -18.79 5.62
C ARG A 82 -4.73 -18.38 4.15
N VAL A 83 -3.65 -18.70 3.43
CA VAL A 83 -3.59 -18.60 1.97
C VAL A 83 -3.80 -20.00 1.36
N PRO A 84 -4.71 -20.18 0.40
CA PRO A 84 -4.92 -21.44 -0.32
C PRO A 84 -3.65 -22.01 -0.96
N ASP A 85 -3.51 -23.34 -0.97
CA ASP A 85 -2.28 -24.01 -1.42
C ASP A 85 -2.00 -23.92 -2.92
N HIS A 86 -3.01 -23.61 -3.73
CA HIS A 86 -2.83 -23.41 -5.18
C HIS A 86 -2.19 -22.07 -5.54
N ILE A 87 -2.12 -21.11 -4.60
CA ILE A 87 -1.49 -19.82 -4.83
C ILE A 87 0.03 -19.97 -4.72
N PRO A 88 0.82 -19.53 -5.73
CA PRO A 88 2.27 -19.57 -5.67
C PRO A 88 2.81 -18.82 -4.44
N ARG A 89 3.64 -19.50 -3.64
CA ARG A 89 4.22 -18.93 -2.42
C ARG A 89 5.64 -18.42 -2.69
N PRO A 90 6.03 -17.28 -2.10
CA PRO A 90 7.39 -16.79 -2.18
C PRO A 90 8.37 -17.67 -1.39
N PRO A 91 9.69 -17.64 -1.70
CA PRO A 91 10.65 -18.62 -1.20
C PRO A 91 10.89 -18.63 0.32
N TYR A 92 10.50 -17.58 1.04
CA TYR A 92 10.61 -17.52 2.50
C TYR A 92 9.48 -18.25 3.22
N VAL A 93 8.38 -18.61 2.53
CA VAL A 93 7.24 -19.25 3.17
C VAL A 93 7.57 -20.73 3.39
N GLY A 94 7.71 -21.12 4.66
CA GLY A 94 8.10 -22.47 5.05
C GLY A 94 9.62 -22.69 5.12
N ALA A 95 10.42 -21.65 4.93
CA ALA A 95 11.86 -21.69 5.14
C ALA A 95 12.22 -21.34 6.60
N ASP A 96 13.27 -21.94 7.14
CA ASP A 96 13.79 -21.66 8.49
C ASP A 96 14.53 -20.31 8.57
N ALA A 97 14.93 -19.76 7.43
CA ALA A 97 15.65 -18.50 7.32
C ALA A 97 15.18 -17.68 6.11
N ILE A 98 15.32 -16.36 6.21
CA ILE A 98 15.05 -15.45 5.09
C ILE A 98 16.15 -15.65 4.03
N PRO A 99 15.79 -15.87 2.74
CA PRO A 99 16.77 -16.01 1.67
C PRO A 99 17.70 -14.79 1.59
N SER A 100 18.99 -15.01 1.37
CA SER A 100 19.95 -13.93 1.16
C SER A 100 19.62 -13.17 -0.12
N VAL A 101 19.66 -11.84 -0.05
CA VAL A 101 19.49 -10.98 -1.21
C VAL A 101 20.70 -11.13 -2.13
N CYS A 102 20.47 -11.36 -3.42
CA CYS A 102 21.54 -11.36 -4.41
C CYS A 102 22.18 -9.96 -4.45
N PRO A 103 23.51 -9.84 -4.25
CA PRO A 103 24.17 -8.52 -4.25
C PRO A 103 24.25 -7.91 -5.65
N ASP A 104 24.09 -8.74 -6.70
CA ASP A 104 24.17 -8.30 -8.08
C ASP A 104 22.94 -7.48 -8.47
N ARG A 105 23.18 -6.43 -9.26
CA ARG A 105 22.11 -5.62 -9.81
C ARG A 105 21.30 -6.45 -10.80
N GLN A 106 20.03 -6.68 -10.46
CA GLN A 106 19.10 -7.34 -11.36
C GLN A 106 18.78 -6.44 -12.56
N VAL A 107 18.93 -6.99 -13.77
CA VAL A 107 18.46 -6.38 -15.02
C VAL A 107 17.38 -7.29 -15.58
N HIS A 108 16.16 -6.79 -15.64
CA HIS A 108 15.00 -7.58 -16.06
C HIS A 108 14.89 -7.64 -17.58
N ASP A 109 14.53 -8.80 -18.12
CA ASP A 109 14.10 -8.96 -19.50
C ASP A 109 12.65 -8.46 -19.69
N GLY A 110 12.19 -8.44 -20.95
CA GLY A 110 10.85 -7.95 -21.28
C GLY A 110 9.73 -8.73 -20.58
N GLU A 111 9.90 -10.03 -20.41
CA GLU A 111 8.90 -10.88 -19.73
C GLU A 111 8.81 -10.57 -18.23
N SER A 112 9.96 -10.46 -17.56
CA SER A 112 10.03 -10.08 -16.14
C SER A 112 9.43 -8.70 -15.91
N VAL A 113 9.68 -7.75 -16.82
CA VAL A 113 9.06 -6.41 -16.74
C VAL A 113 7.53 -6.50 -16.85
N MET A 114 6.98 -7.32 -17.76
CA MET A 114 5.53 -7.50 -17.87
C MET A 114 4.93 -8.10 -16.58
N ARG A 115 5.56 -9.13 -16.00
CA ARG A 115 5.11 -9.72 -14.73
C ARG A 115 5.18 -8.73 -13.57
N MET A 116 6.20 -7.88 -13.52
CA MET A 116 6.29 -6.80 -12.53
C MET A 116 5.16 -5.78 -12.70
N LEU A 117 4.78 -5.42 -13.93
CA LEU A 117 3.67 -4.52 -14.19
C LEU A 117 2.35 -5.09 -13.66
N ASP A 118 2.08 -6.37 -13.90
CA ASP A 118 0.88 -7.04 -13.37
C ASP A 118 0.83 -6.99 -11.84
N ALA A 119 1.95 -7.28 -11.19
CA ALA A 119 2.06 -7.24 -9.73
C ALA A 119 1.87 -5.82 -9.17
N CYS A 120 2.50 -4.81 -9.79
CA CYS A 120 2.33 -3.41 -9.41
C CYS A 120 0.89 -2.91 -9.61
N GLU A 121 0.24 -3.32 -10.70
CA GLU A 121 -1.16 -2.97 -10.95
C GLU A 121 -2.08 -3.55 -9.88
N LEU A 122 -1.87 -4.82 -9.51
CA LEU A 122 -2.60 -5.44 -8.41
C LEU A 122 -2.36 -4.72 -7.08
N ALA A 123 -1.09 -4.45 -6.72
CA ALA A 123 -0.75 -3.74 -5.49
C ALA A 123 -1.45 -2.37 -5.41
N ALA A 124 -1.45 -1.62 -6.53
CA ALA A 124 -2.11 -0.32 -6.62
C ALA A 124 -3.63 -0.42 -6.40
N ARG A 125 -4.30 -1.41 -7.03
CA ARG A 125 -5.74 -1.64 -6.84
C ARG A 125 -6.08 -2.01 -5.39
N VAL A 126 -5.28 -2.89 -4.79
CA VAL A 126 -5.45 -3.31 -3.39
C VAL A 126 -5.25 -2.12 -2.45
N LEU A 127 -4.25 -1.28 -2.69
CA LEU A 127 -3.99 -0.08 -1.90
C LEU A 127 -5.14 0.93 -2.00
N GLN A 128 -5.69 1.14 -3.20
CA GLN A 128 -6.88 1.98 -3.39
C GLN A 128 -8.07 1.45 -2.61
N TYR A 129 -8.34 0.14 -2.71
CA TYR A 129 -9.41 -0.51 -1.96
C TYR A 129 -9.21 -0.37 -0.45
N ALA A 130 -8.00 -0.64 0.06
CA ALA A 130 -7.67 -0.47 1.48
C ALA A 130 -7.94 0.96 1.97
N GLY A 131 -7.64 1.96 1.14
CA GLY A 131 -7.96 3.36 1.43
C GLY A 131 -9.46 3.63 1.64
N THR A 132 -10.35 2.89 0.98
CA THR A 132 -11.82 3.03 1.16
C THR A 132 -12.32 2.48 2.49
N LEU A 133 -11.51 1.66 3.17
CA LEU A 133 -11.85 1.05 4.45
C LEU A 133 -11.45 1.92 5.66
N VAL A 134 -10.66 2.98 5.42
CA VAL A 134 -10.17 3.88 6.47
C VAL A 134 -11.30 4.78 6.96
N LYS A 135 -11.85 4.43 8.13
CA LYS A 135 -12.95 5.18 8.78
C LYS A 135 -12.86 5.07 10.30
N PRO A 136 -13.43 6.03 11.05
CA PRO A 136 -13.53 5.94 12.50
C PRO A 136 -14.22 4.65 12.94
N ALA A 137 -13.82 4.13 14.11
CA ALA A 137 -14.31 2.88 14.69
C ALA A 137 -14.06 1.60 13.87
N GLY A 138 -13.43 1.70 12.69
CA GLY A 138 -12.87 0.53 11.99
C GLY A 138 -11.52 0.13 12.60
N THR A 139 -11.20 -1.16 12.63
CA THR A 139 -9.91 -1.64 13.14
C THR A 139 -8.87 -1.81 12.03
N THR A 140 -7.59 -1.80 12.39
CA THR A 140 -6.53 -2.14 11.42
C THR A 140 -6.58 -3.62 11.02
N ASP A 141 -7.05 -4.51 11.90
CA ASP A 141 -7.29 -5.92 11.58
C ASP A 141 -8.43 -6.12 10.55
N ASP A 142 -9.46 -5.26 10.54
CA ASP A 142 -10.50 -5.28 9.50
C ASP A 142 -9.90 -4.97 8.12
N ILE A 143 -9.00 -3.99 8.06
CA ILE A 143 -8.26 -3.63 6.84
C ILE A 143 -7.41 -4.82 6.39
N ASP A 144 -6.68 -5.48 7.30
CA ASP A 144 -5.88 -6.67 6.99
C ASP A 144 -6.71 -7.79 6.39
N ARG A 145 -7.86 -8.13 7.00
CA ARG A 145 -8.74 -9.20 6.48
C ARG A 145 -9.26 -8.91 5.09
N ALA A 146 -9.69 -7.68 4.83
CA ALA A 146 -10.21 -7.28 3.53
C ALA A 146 -9.11 -7.25 2.45
N VAL A 147 -7.93 -6.71 2.79
CA VAL A 147 -6.75 -6.70 1.91
C VAL A 147 -6.28 -8.12 1.62
N HIS A 148 -6.18 -8.97 2.64
CA HIS A 148 -5.82 -10.38 2.49
C HIS A 148 -6.74 -11.08 1.50
N GLN A 149 -8.06 -10.94 1.69
CA GLN A 149 -9.05 -11.60 0.83
C GLN A 149 -8.92 -11.13 -0.62
N MET A 150 -8.81 -9.81 -0.86
CA MET A 150 -8.66 -9.28 -2.22
C MET A 150 -7.39 -9.78 -2.92
N ILE A 151 -6.28 -9.90 -2.19
CA ILE A 151 -5.01 -10.43 -2.72
C ILE A 151 -5.17 -11.92 -3.08
N VAL A 152 -5.77 -12.70 -2.18
CA VAL A 152 -6.02 -14.15 -2.39
C VAL A 152 -6.98 -14.39 -3.56
N ASP A 153 -8.06 -13.62 -3.66
CA ASP A 153 -9.04 -13.70 -4.76
C ASP A 153 -8.40 -13.37 -6.12
N ALA A 154 -7.36 -12.54 -6.12
CA ALA A 154 -6.57 -12.22 -7.30
C ALA A 154 -5.49 -13.29 -7.64
N GLY A 155 -5.44 -14.40 -6.90
CA GLY A 155 -4.46 -15.47 -7.10
C GLY A 155 -3.04 -15.09 -6.67
N ALA A 156 -2.88 -14.07 -5.84
CA ALA A 156 -1.60 -13.58 -5.35
C ALA A 156 -1.39 -13.92 -3.87
N TYR A 157 -0.13 -13.89 -3.44
CA TYR A 157 0.24 -14.07 -2.04
C TYR A 157 0.51 -12.71 -1.38
N PRO A 158 -0.01 -12.42 -0.17
CA PRO A 158 0.30 -11.20 0.55
C PRO A 158 1.72 -11.26 1.13
N SER A 159 2.66 -10.56 0.50
CA SER A 159 4.11 -10.71 0.78
C SER A 159 4.53 -10.46 2.24
N PRO A 160 3.93 -9.55 3.02
CA PRO A 160 4.28 -9.41 4.43
C PRO A 160 4.01 -10.69 5.24
N LEU A 161 3.06 -11.53 4.81
CA LEU A 161 2.62 -12.69 5.57
C LEU A 161 3.73 -13.75 5.66
N GLY A 162 4.27 -13.92 6.87
CA GLY A 162 5.35 -14.89 7.11
C GLY A 162 6.76 -14.34 6.89
N TYR A 163 6.91 -13.18 6.24
CA TYR A 163 8.22 -12.60 5.99
C TYR A 163 8.90 -12.20 7.30
N GLY A 164 10.03 -12.85 7.63
CA GLY A 164 10.73 -12.63 8.90
C GLY A 164 9.87 -12.86 10.15
N GLY A 165 8.83 -13.70 10.05
CA GLY A 165 7.89 -13.95 11.13
C GLY A 165 6.74 -12.93 11.25
N PHE A 166 6.63 -11.96 10.33
CA PHE A 166 5.55 -10.96 10.35
C PHE A 166 4.16 -11.64 10.28
N PRO A 167 3.22 -11.32 11.18
CA PRO A 167 2.03 -12.15 11.39
C PRO A 167 0.86 -11.84 10.45
N LYS A 168 0.89 -10.71 9.75
CA LYS A 168 -0.23 -10.13 9.00
C LYS A 168 0.09 -9.95 7.52
N SER A 169 -0.92 -9.58 6.74
CA SER A 169 -0.89 -9.53 5.27
C SER A 169 -0.54 -8.14 4.73
N VAL A 170 -0.68 -7.11 5.57
CA VAL A 170 -0.42 -5.70 5.24
C VAL A 170 0.20 -5.01 6.47
N CYS A 171 0.96 -3.93 6.27
CA CYS A 171 1.37 -3.08 7.39
C CYS A 171 0.41 -1.89 7.54
N THR A 172 0.03 -1.58 8.78
CA THR A 172 -0.81 -0.43 9.13
C THR A 172 -0.13 0.41 10.21
N SER A 173 0.42 1.55 9.83
CA SER A 173 1.23 2.41 10.68
C SER A 173 0.50 3.71 11.00
N VAL A 174 -0.07 3.80 12.21
CA VAL A 174 -0.87 4.94 12.66
C VAL A 174 0.00 5.95 13.43
N ASN A 175 -0.20 7.25 13.15
CA ASN A 175 0.40 8.38 13.86
C ASN A 175 1.94 8.29 13.99
N GLU A 176 2.47 8.07 15.20
CA GLU A 176 3.91 7.99 15.47
C GLU A 176 4.55 6.66 15.07
N CYS A 177 3.76 5.66 14.66
CA CYS A 177 4.27 4.44 14.06
C CYS A 177 4.85 4.77 12.68
N THR A 178 6.18 4.71 12.52
CA THR A 178 6.83 5.08 11.27
C THR A 178 6.59 4.08 10.14
N CYS A 179 6.73 2.78 10.44
CA CYS A 179 6.57 1.69 9.47
C CYS A 179 6.32 0.36 10.19
N HIS A 180 5.94 -0.67 9.42
CA HIS A 180 5.74 -2.05 9.88
C HIS A 180 4.80 -2.18 11.09
N GLY A 181 3.79 -1.31 11.18
CA GLY A 181 2.73 -1.47 12.17
C GLY A 181 1.96 -2.75 11.90
N ILE A 182 1.75 -3.57 12.93
CA ILE A 182 1.03 -4.83 12.83
C ILE A 182 -0.46 -4.54 12.98
N PRO A 183 -1.31 -4.92 12.01
CA PRO A 183 -2.75 -4.88 12.17
C PRO A 183 -3.22 -5.60 13.45
N ASP A 184 -4.02 -4.89 14.25
CA ASP A 184 -4.55 -5.32 15.54
C ASP A 184 -5.98 -4.80 15.77
N SER A 185 -6.55 -5.11 16.94
CA SER A 185 -7.90 -4.70 17.31
C SER A 185 -8.06 -3.22 17.65
N ARG A 186 -7.04 -2.38 17.42
CA ARG A 186 -7.15 -0.93 17.66
C ARG A 186 -8.11 -0.30 16.67
N GLU A 187 -9.11 0.39 17.20
CA GLU A 187 -9.99 1.23 16.41
C GLU A 187 -9.29 2.53 15.95
N LEU A 188 -9.52 2.91 14.70
CA LEU A 188 -9.09 4.18 14.15
C LEU A 188 -9.95 5.32 14.73
N GLN A 189 -9.29 6.42 15.10
CA GLN A 189 -9.94 7.59 15.68
C GLN A 189 -10.02 8.73 14.66
N ASP A 190 -11.00 9.61 14.80
CA ASP A 190 -11.08 10.83 13.99
C ASP A 190 -9.77 11.65 14.12
N GLY A 191 -9.25 12.09 12.97
CA GLY A 191 -8.01 12.83 12.89
C GLY A 191 -6.73 11.98 12.98
N ASP A 192 -6.81 10.66 13.16
CA ASP A 192 -5.66 9.78 12.96
C ASP A 192 -5.12 9.92 11.53
N ILE A 193 -3.80 9.77 11.40
CA ILE A 193 -3.15 9.51 10.12
C ILE A 193 -2.68 8.07 10.10
N ILE A 194 -2.88 7.37 8.99
CA ILE A 194 -2.50 5.97 8.82
C ILE A 194 -1.74 5.79 7.51
N ASN A 195 -0.58 5.13 7.58
CA ASN A 195 0.09 4.56 6.42
C ASN A 195 -0.35 3.11 6.24
N ILE A 196 -0.81 2.77 5.04
CA ILE A 196 -1.05 1.39 4.60
C ILE A 196 0.01 1.04 3.56
N ASP A 197 0.77 -0.02 3.86
CA ASP A 197 1.82 -0.57 3.00
C ASP A 197 1.41 -1.96 2.51
N VAL A 198 1.05 -2.02 1.23
CA VAL A 198 0.58 -3.21 0.53
C VAL A 198 1.76 -3.79 -0.22
N THR A 199 1.98 -5.10 -0.13
CA THR A 199 2.94 -5.78 -0.98
C THR A 199 2.38 -7.13 -1.40
N VAL A 200 2.40 -7.42 -2.69
CA VAL A 200 1.85 -8.66 -3.27
C VAL A 200 2.96 -9.46 -3.95
N TYR A 201 2.79 -10.77 -4.00
CA TYR A 201 3.59 -11.68 -4.78
C TYR A 201 2.70 -12.35 -5.82
N LEU A 202 2.94 -12.04 -7.09
CA LEU A 202 2.16 -12.49 -8.23
C LEU A 202 3.11 -12.83 -9.38
N ASN A 203 2.88 -13.94 -10.08
CA ASN A 203 3.68 -14.36 -11.24
C ASN A 203 5.20 -14.36 -10.95
N VAL A 204 5.59 -14.87 -9.78
CA VAL A 204 6.97 -14.89 -9.25
C VAL A 204 7.66 -13.52 -9.09
N CYS A 205 6.88 -12.43 -9.09
CA CYS A 205 7.35 -11.07 -8.85
C CYS A 205 6.70 -10.48 -7.59
N THR A 206 7.48 -9.71 -6.83
CA THR A 206 7.00 -8.95 -5.67
C THR A 206 6.86 -7.48 -6.03
N ALA A 207 5.74 -6.85 -5.65
CA ALA A 207 5.50 -5.42 -5.86
C ALA A 207 4.84 -4.77 -4.64
N CYS A 208 5.19 -3.53 -4.34
CA CYS A 208 4.62 -2.69 -3.29
C CYS A 208 3.97 -1.40 -3.85
#